data_AF-A0AAN9G9E5-F1
#
_entry.id   AF-A0AAN9G9E5-F1
#
_cell.length_a   1.000
_cell.length_b   1.000
_cell.length_c   1.000
_cell.angle_alpha   90.00
_cell.angle_beta   90.00
_cell.angle_gamma   90.00
#
_symmetry.space_group_name_H-M   'P 1'
#
loop_
_entity.id
_entity.type
_entity.pdbx_description
1 polymer ?
#
loop_
_entity_poly.entity_id
_entity_poly.type
_entity_poly.pdbx_seq_one_letter_code
_entity_poly.pdbx_strand_id
1 'polypeptide(L)' 'MPAYRDSDTVRKLSGEIDQLRIHASQPRVKLSETIREMINYCNANMQSDHLINPEKENPFKPKKTCLIL' A
#
# COMPACT_ATOMS: atom_id res chain seq x y z
N MET A 1 -49.83 -2.39 6.43
CA MET A 1 -48.80 -2.95 7.33
C MET A 1 -47.70 -3.55 6.47
N PRO A 2 -46.54 -2.89 6.26
CA PRO A 2 -45.53 -3.44 5.37
C PRO A 2 -44.84 -4.64 6.05
N ALA A 3 -44.84 -5.77 5.37
CA ALA A 3 -44.23 -7.00 5.81
C ALA A 3 -42.70 -6.92 5.75
N TYR A 4 -42.07 -7.29 6.87
CA TYR A 4 -40.82 -8.06 6.94
C TYR A 4 -39.60 -7.53 6.17
N ARG A 5 -38.92 -6.51 6.75
CA ARG A 5 -37.54 -6.11 6.41
C ARG A 5 -36.46 -7.00 7.05
N ASP A 6 -36.86 -8.06 7.74
CA ASP A 6 -35.94 -8.91 8.50
C ASP A 6 -35.14 -9.86 7.57
N SER A 7 -35.72 -10.36 6.47
CA SER A 7 -35.01 -11.29 5.57
C SER A 7 -33.75 -10.69 4.94
N ASP A 8 -33.85 -9.47 4.41
CA ASP A 8 -32.69 -8.79 3.80
C ASP A 8 -31.66 -8.39 4.84
N THR A 9 -32.13 -8.00 6.04
CA THR A 9 -31.26 -7.70 7.17
C THR A 9 -30.51 -8.94 7.64
N VAL A 10 -31.20 -10.09 7.77
CA VAL A 10 -30.61 -11.39 8.11
C VAL A 10 -29.60 -11.83 7.05
N ARG A 11 -29.94 -11.68 5.76
CA ARG A 11 -29.01 -12.02 4.66
C ARG A 11 -27.76 -11.15 4.68
N LYS A 12 -27.91 -9.84 4.90
CA LYS A 12 -26.78 -8.92 5.01
C LYS A 12 -25.87 -9.28 6.19
N LEU A 13 -26.44 -9.47 7.38
CA LEU A 13 -25.70 -9.81 8.59
C LEU A 13 -25.00 -11.17 8.47
N SER A 14 -25.65 -12.16 7.83
CA SER A 14 -25.03 -13.46 7.56
C SER A 14 -23.79 -13.29 6.67
N GLY A 15 -23.89 -12.47 5.61
CA GLY A 15 -22.75 -12.15 4.76
C GLY A 15 -21.62 -11.44 5.52
N GLU A 16 -21.94 -10.50 6.41
CA GLU A 16 -20.94 -9.82 7.25
C GLU A 16 -20.24 -10.80 8.21
N ILE A 17 -20.99 -11.72 8.82
CA ILE A 17 -20.42 -12.76 9.70
C ILE A 17 -19.44 -13.65 8.91
N ASP A 18 -19.80 -14.04 7.69
CA ASP A 18 -18.92 -14.86 6.86
C ASP A 18 -17.65 -14.11 6.46
N GLN A 19 -17.73 -12.80 6.15
CA GLN A 19 -16.55 -11.96 5.95
C GLN A 19 -15.67 -11.90 7.20
N LEU A 20 -16.27 -11.67 8.37
CA LEU A 20 -15.54 -11.61 9.63
C LEU A 20 -14.82 -12.93 9.94
N ARG A 21 -15.46 -14.07 9.68
CA ARG A 21 -14.85 -15.40 9.85
C ARG A 21 -13.64 -15.57 8.93
N ILE A 22 -13.75 -15.17 7.67
CA ILE A 22 -12.63 -15.22 6.71
C ILE A 22 -11.46 -14.36 7.22
N HIS A 23 -11.71 -13.09 7.57
CA HIS A 23 -10.67 -12.18 8.05
C HIS A 23 -10.06 -12.58 9.39
N ALA A 24 -10.84 -13.22 10.27
CA ALA A 24 -10.36 -13.75 11.53
C ALA A 24 -9.46 -14.99 11.33
N SER A 25 -9.78 -15.83 10.34
CA SER A 25 -9.00 -17.03 10.02
C SER A 25 -7.69 -16.75 9.27
N GLN A 26 -7.49 -15.51 8.81
CA GLN A 26 -6.30 -15.13 8.04
C GLN A 26 -5.04 -15.17 8.92
N PRO A 27 -4.00 -15.93 8.53
CA PRO A 27 -2.74 -15.97 9.27
C PRO A 27 -2.05 -14.60 9.21
N ARG A 28 -1.53 -14.15 10.36
CA ARG A 28 -0.82 -12.88 10.49
C ARG A 28 0.66 -13.15 10.79
N VAL A 29 1.53 -12.45 10.07
CA VAL A 29 2.96 -12.41 10.37
C VAL A 29 3.23 -11.52 11.58
N LYS A 30 4.33 -11.80 12.30
CA LYS A 30 4.73 -10.96 13.43
C LYS A 30 5.11 -9.58 12.93
N LEU A 31 4.60 -8.55 13.60
CA LEU A 31 4.91 -7.16 13.26
C LEU A 31 6.43 -6.90 13.23
N SER A 32 7.18 -7.50 14.15
CA SER A 32 8.64 -7.37 14.21
C SER A 32 9.35 -7.96 12.97
N GLU A 33 8.83 -9.04 12.40
CA GLU A 33 9.37 -9.65 11.18
C GLU A 33 9.04 -8.77 9.96
N THR A 34 7.79 -8.33 9.85
CA THR A 34 7.35 -7.44 8.76
C THR A 34 8.12 -6.12 8.75
N ILE A 35 8.34 -5.50 9.92
CA ILE A 35 9.13 -4.27 10.02
C ILE A 35 10.58 -4.52 9.57
N ARG A 36 11.19 -5.63 10.00
CA ARG A 36 12.57 -5.97 9.60
C ARG A 36 12.67 -6.11 8.08
N GLU A 37 11.72 -6.81 7.47
CA GLU A 37 11.68 -7.00 6.02
C GLU A 37 11.50 -5.68 5.27
N MET A 38 10.58 -4.82 5.73
CA MET A 38 10.40 -3.48 5.18
C MET A 38 11.68 -2.64 5.25
N ILE A 39 12.34 -2.62 6.41
CA ILE A 39 13.61 -1.89 6.58
C ILE A 39 14.68 -2.42 5.64
N ASN A 40 14.82 -3.74 5.54
CA ASN A 40 15.79 -4.37 4.65
C ASN A 40 15.55 -4.00 3.19
N TYR A 41 14.28 -4.03 2.75
CA TYR A 41 13.90 -3.64 1.40
C TYR A 41 14.25 -2.18 1.12
N CYS A 42 13.87 -1.27 2.02
CA CYS A 42 14.18 0.15 1.88
C CYS A 42 15.70 0.38 1.79
N ASN A 43 16.48 -0.23 2.68
CA ASN A 43 17.94 -0.07 2.68
C ASN A 43 18.60 -0.59 1.40
N ALA A 44 18.12 -1.73 0.88
CA ALA A 44 18.66 -2.32 -0.35
C ALA A 44 18.38 -1.44 -1.59
N ASN A 45 17.26 -0.72 -1.61
CA ASN A 45 16.83 0.09 -2.76
C ASN A 45 17.10 1.59 -2.59
N MET A 46 17.52 2.03 -1.41
CA MET A 46 17.75 3.45 -1.10
C MET A 46 18.74 4.10 -2.07
N GLN A 47 19.79 3.38 -2.50
CA GLN A 47 20.81 3.91 -3.40
C GLN A 47 20.27 4.20 -4.81
N SER A 48 19.29 3.42 -5.28
CA SER A 48 18.64 3.61 -6.58
C SER A 48 17.44 4.55 -6.53
N ASP A 49 17.05 5.03 -5.35
CA ASP A 49 15.96 5.99 -5.23
C ASP A 49 16.48 7.38 -5.60
N HIS A 50 16.04 7.90 -6.75
CA HIS A 50 16.49 9.21 -7.26
C HIS A 50 15.97 10.41 -6.46
N LEU A 51 14.97 10.21 -5.59
CA LEU A 51 14.49 11.26 -4.69
C LEU A 51 15.33 11.32 -3.42
N ILE A 52 15.87 10.19 -2.98
CA ILE A 52 16.79 10.12 -1.83
C ILE A 52 18.22 10.45 -2.27
N ASN A 53 18.67 9.85 -3.38
CA ASN A 53 19.98 10.04 -3.98
C ASN A 53 19.83 10.72 -5.35
N PRO A 54 19.77 12.07 -5.38
CA PRO A 54 19.52 12.80 -6.61
C PRO A 54 20.62 12.57 -7.63
N GLU A 55 20.21 12.10 -8.80
CA GLU A 55 21.12 11.90 -9.93
C GLU A 55 21.59 13.23 -10.53
N LYS A 56 22.78 13.21 -11.13
CA LYS A 56 23.31 14.38 -11.86
C LYS A 56 22.49 14.70 -13.11
N GLU A 57 21.94 13.69 -13.76
CA GLU A 57 21.14 13.80 -14.98
C GLU A 57 19.64 13.85 -14.68
N ASN A 58 19.24 14.82 -13.87
CA ASN A 58 17.81 15.04 -13.63
C ASN A 58 17.12 15.50 -14.94
N PRO A 59 16.14 14.76 -15.48
CA PRO A 59 15.46 15.10 -16.74
C PRO A 59 14.62 16.38 -16.66
N PHE A 60 14.29 16.82 -15.44
CA PHE A 60 13.58 18.08 -15.19
C PHE A 60 14.51 19.29 -15.06
N LYS A 61 15.84 19.08 -15.11
CA LYS A 61 16.79 20.19 -15.05
C LYS A 61 16.68 21.03 -16.34
N PRO A 62 16.58 22.36 -16.24
CA PRO A 62 16.57 23.22 -17.41
C PRO A 62 17.83 22.97 -18.25
N LYS A 63 17.63 22.75 -19.56
CA LYS A 63 18.75 22.58 -20.49
C LYS A 63 19.61 23.85 -20.45
N LYS A 64 20.92 23.71 -20.21
CA LYS A 64 21.84 24.83 -20.35
C LYS A 64 21.87 25.21 -21.83
N THR A 65 21.40 26.40 -22.18
CA THR A 65 21.67 26.98 -23.48
C THR A 65 23.16 27.29 -23.53
N CYS A 66 23.90 26.60 -24.40
CA CYS A 66 25.27 26.98 -24.70
C CYS A 66 25.18 28.29 -25.51
N LEU A 67 25.44 29.42 -24.85
CA LEU A 67 25.75 30.66 -25.56
C LEU A 67 27.20 30.52 -26.01
N ILE A 68 27.38 30.32 -27.32
CA ILE A 68 28.70 30.50 -27.95
C ILE A 68 28.97 32.01 -27.90
N LEU A 69 29.99 32.39 -27.12
CA LEU A 69 30.52 33.75 -27.02
C LEU A 69 31.75 33.88 -27.92
#